data_AF-Q2SDC0-F1
#
_entry.id   AF-Q2SDC0-F1
#
_cell.length_a   1.000
_cell.length_b   1.000
_cell.length_c   1.000
_cell.angle_alpha   90.00
_cell.angle_beta   90.00
_cell.angle_gamma   90.00
#
_symmetry.space_group_name_H-M   'P 1'
#
loop_
_entity.id
_entity.type
_entity.pdbx_description
1 polymer ?
#
loop_
_entity_poly.entity_id
_entity_poly.type
_entity_poly.pdbx_seq_one_letter_code
_entity_poly.pdbx_strand_id
1 'polypeptide(L)'
;MNQDEIRQLIIQSADARGYTDRLLIKELRAQLAPCDPSALFKGLYSLFLSDDSNYQNRQELAGRLLYKLYPRLHLDLRRVIKDCLATYYISVQELPQYLVLLCGIERVVMVVNELAETELTERERISLNVFKFWLGMD
;
A
#
# COMPACT_ATOMS: atom_id res chain seq x y z
N MET A 1 -3.11 0.73 19.20
CA MET A 1 -4.21 0.25 18.34
C MET A 1 -3.78 -1.05 17.68
N ASN A 2 -4.70 -2.00 17.51
CA ASN A 2 -4.46 -3.21 16.72
C ASN A 2 -4.73 -2.95 15.22
N GLN A 3 -4.47 -3.96 14.37
CA GLN A 3 -4.60 -3.82 12.92
C GLN A 3 -6.02 -3.46 12.45
N ASP A 4 -7.06 -3.98 13.11
CA ASP A 4 -8.46 -3.78 12.71
C ASP A 4 -8.92 -2.37 13.08
N GLU A 5 -8.53 -1.89 14.27
CA GLU A 5 -8.75 -0.51 14.69
C GLU A 5 -8.08 0.48 13.75
N ILE A 6 -6.84 0.20 13.31
CA ILE A 6 -6.13 1.04 12.34
C ILE A 6 -6.86 1.04 11.00
N ARG A 7 -7.24 -0.13 10.49
CA ARG A 7 -7.99 -0.26 9.22
C ARG A 7 -9.29 0.57 9.28
N GLN A 8 -10.08 0.42 10.34
CA GLN A 8 -11.34 1.14 10.50
C GLN A 8 -11.15 2.65 10.62
N LEU A 9 -10.12 3.10 11.35
CA LEU A 9 -9.78 4.53 11.44
C LEU A 9 -9.52 5.12 10.05
N ILE A 10 -8.76 4.43 9.20
CA ILE A 10 -8.44 4.93 7.85
C ILE A 10 -9.66 4.92 6.95
N ILE A 11 -10.50 3.88 7.01
CA ILE A 11 -11.76 3.82 6.25
C ILE A 11 -12.63 5.03 6.60
N GLN A 12 -12.92 5.23 7.89
CA GLN A 12 -13.78 6.32 8.35
C GLN A 12 -13.20 7.69 7.97
N SER A 13 -11.89 7.85 8.10
CA SER A 13 -11.20 9.10 7.77
C SER A 13 -11.25 9.40 6.27
N ALA A 14 -10.93 8.41 5.43
CA ALA A 14 -10.95 8.55 3.98
C ALA A 14 -12.37 8.78 3.44
N ASP A 15 -13.37 8.12 4.01
CA ASP A 15 -14.77 8.27 3.61
C ASP A 15 -15.33 9.64 4.00
N ALA A 16 -14.94 10.18 5.15
CA ALA A 16 -15.42 11.47 5.63
C ALA A 16 -14.71 12.67 4.98
N ARG A 17 -13.40 12.56 4.72
CA ARG A 17 -12.53 13.72 4.39
C ARG A 17 -11.65 13.50 3.15
N GLY A 18 -11.65 12.32 2.56
CA GLY A 18 -10.76 11.97 1.44
C GLY A 18 -9.28 11.85 1.86
N TYR A 19 -8.39 11.89 0.87
CA TYR A 19 -6.94 11.69 1.07
C TYR A 19 -6.10 12.96 0.86
N THR A 20 -6.72 14.07 0.45
CA THR A 20 -6.02 15.34 0.13
C THR A 20 -5.92 16.28 1.33
N ASP A 21 -6.68 16.02 2.40
CA ASP A 21 -6.68 16.82 3.62
C ASP A 21 -5.35 16.67 4.38
N ARG A 22 -4.54 17.73 4.36
CA ARG A 22 -3.22 17.77 5.00
C ARG A 22 -3.31 17.72 6.52
N LEU A 23 -4.37 18.29 7.10
CA LEU A 23 -4.56 18.29 8.55
C LEU A 23 -4.89 16.87 9.02
N LEU A 24 -5.78 16.18 8.30
CA LEU A 24 -6.10 14.77 8.54
C LEU A 24 -4.83 13.91 8.54
N ILE A 25 -3.99 14.02 7.51
CA ILE A 25 -2.76 13.23 7.42
C ILE A 25 -1.84 13.51 8.63
N LYS A 26 -1.76 14.76 9.10
CA LYS A 26 -0.96 15.12 10.27
C LYS A 26 -1.52 14.51 11.55
N GLU A 27 -2.84 14.57 11.74
CA GLU A 27 -3.55 13.97 12.88
C GLU A 27 -3.35 12.46 12.93
N LEU A 28 -3.63 11.78 11.81
CA LEU A 28 -3.46 10.34 11.69
C LEU A 28 -2.02 9.90 11.92
N ARG A 29 -1.03 10.65 11.41
CA ARG A 29 0.38 10.35 11.70
C ARG A 29 0.69 10.42 13.18
N ALA A 30 0.23 11.47 13.87
CA ALA A 30 0.48 11.60 15.31
C ALA A 30 -0.19 10.47 16.10
N GLN A 31 -1.41 10.09 15.72
CA GLN A 31 -2.16 9.02 16.36
C GLN A 31 -1.58 7.62 16.11
N LEU A 32 -1.06 7.37 14.90
CA LEU A 32 -0.55 6.06 14.48
C LEU A 32 0.93 5.86 14.79
N ALA A 33 1.73 6.93 14.94
CA ALA A 33 3.15 6.86 15.27
C ALA A 33 3.53 5.95 16.46
N PRO A 34 2.76 5.89 17.58
CA PRO A 34 3.11 5.01 18.70
C PRO A 34 2.65 3.55 18.50
N CYS A 35 1.98 3.20 17.40
CA CYS A 35 1.51 1.84 17.16
C CYS A 35 2.64 0.88 16.77
N ASP A 36 2.45 -0.40 17.07
CA ASP A 36 3.36 -1.47 16.65
C ASP A 36 3.54 -1.48 15.11
N PRO A 37 4.78 -1.57 14.59
CA PRO A 37 5.02 -1.56 13.15
C PRO A 37 4.30 -2.66 12.37
N SER A 38 4.16 -3.86 12.95
CA SER A 38 3.45 -4.97 12.30
C SER A 38 1.94 -4.71 12.25
N ALA A 39 1.34 -4.23 13.34
CA ALA A 39 -0.06 -3.82 13.36
C ALA A 39 -0.33 -2.68 12.36
N LEU A 40 0.57 -1.68 12.31
CA LEU A 40 0.47 -0.54 11.41
C LEU A 40 0.53 -0.98 9.95
N PHE A 41 1.52 -1.80 9.59
CA PHE A 41 1.63 -2.33 8.23
C PHE A 41 0.37 -3.13 7.86
N LYS A 42 -0.06 -4.09 8.68
CA LYS A 42 -1.23 -4.93 8.36
C LYS A 42 -2.51 -4.12 8.21
N GLY A 43 -2.76 -3.15 9.11
CA GLY A 43 -3.94 -2.30 9.05
C GLY A 43 -3.97 -1.46 7.77
N LEU A 44 -2.87 -0.78 7.44
CA LEU A 44 -2.78 0.05 6.24
C LEU A 44 -2.77 -0.77 4.94
N TYR A 45 -1.98 -1.85 4.90
CA TYR A 45 -1.84 -2.71 3.73
C TYR A 45 -3.14 -3.45 3.39
N SER A 46 -3.95 -3.81 4.39
CA SER A 46 -5.23 -4.50 4.16
C SER A 46 -6.20 -3.74 3.23
N LEU A 47 -6.06 -2.41 3.13
CA LEU A 47 -6.88 -1.58 2.23
C LEU A 47 -6.53 -1.76 0.76
N PHE A 48 -5.34 -2.28 0.47
CA PHE A 48 -4.91 -2.67 -0.87
C PHE A 48 -5.38 -4.07 -1.26
N LEU A 49 -6.13 -4.77 -0.39
CA LEU A 49 -6.62 -6.12 -0.63
C LEU A 49 -8.14 -6.17 -0.88
N SER A 50 -8.83 -5.03 -0.77
CA SER A 50 -10.29 -4.92 -0.92
C SER A 50 -10.67 -4.06 -2.13
N ASP A 51 -11.71 -4.47 -2.85
CA ASP A 51 -12.35 -3.73 -3.96
C ASP A 51 -13.67 -3.04 -3.54
N ASP A 52 -13.78 -2.70 -2.25
CA ASP A 52 -14.94 -2.02 -1.67
C ASP A 52 -15.24 -0.65 -2.30
N SER A 53 -16.43 -0.12 -2.02
CA SER A 53 -16.74 1.27 -2.36
C SER A 53 -15.70 2.24 -1.78
N ASN A 54 -15.37 3.29 -2.55
CA ASN A 54 -14.38 4.30 -2.18
C ASN A 54 -12.93 3.78 -1.97
N TYR A 55 -12.59 2.59 -2.51
CA TYR A 55 -11.24 2.03 -2.39
C TYR A 55 -10.14 2.99 -2.84
N GLN A 56 -10.39 3.87 -3.82
CA GLN A 56 -9.40 4.82 -4.33
C GLN A 56 -8.91 5.77 -3.21
N ASN A 57 -9.83 6.42 -2.51
CA ASN A 57 -9.49 7.36 -1.43
C ASN A 57 -8.82 6.63 -0.26
N ARG A 58 -9.28 5.42 0.05
CA ARG A 58 -8.75 4.59 1.14
C ARG A 58 -7.32 4.14 0.86
N GLN A 59 -7.04 3.63 -0.35
CA GLN A 59 -5.70 3.20 -0.75
C GLN A 59 -4.73 4.38 -0.87
N GLU A 60 -5.16 5.53 -1.41
CA GLU A 60 -4.35 6.76 -1.43
C GLU A 60 -3.93 7.20 -0.02
N LEU A 61 -4.89 7.30 0.91
CA LEU A 61 -4.60 7.68 2.28
C LEU A 61 -3.68 6.65 2.97
N ALA A 62 -3.94 5.37 2.77
CA ALA A 62 -3.13 4.28 3.31
C ALA A 62 -1.70 4.28 2.77
N GLY A 63 -1.51 4.45 1.47
CA GLY A 63 -0.21 4.52 0.81
C GLY A 63 0.62 5.69 1.35
N ARG A 64 0.02 6.88 1.44
CA ARG A 64 0.65 8.06 2.03
C ARG A 64 1.09 7.83 3.47
N LEU A 65 0.28 7.15 4.28
CA LEU A 65 0.62 6.84 5.66
C LEU A 65 1.69 5.76 5.77
N LEU A 66 1.67 4.71 4.94
CA LEU A 66 2.73 3.71 4.86
C LEU A 66 4.07 4.36 4.56
N TYR A 67 4.12 5.21 3.53
CA TYR A 67 5.33 5.92 3.14
C TYR A 67 5.84 6.88 4.22
N LYS A 68 4.94 7.62 4.87
CA LYS A 68 5.31 8.65 5.88
C LYS A 68 5.64 8.09 7.26
N LEU A 69 5.01 7.00 7.67
CA LEU A 69 5.26 6.34 8.97
C LEU A 69 6.35 5.28 8.86
N TYR A 70 6.53 4.72 7.67
CA TYR A 70 7.57 3.76 7.34
C TYR A 70 7.71 2.65 8.40
N PRO A 71 6.66 1.84 8.65
CA PRO A 71 6.78 0.70 9.55
C PRO A 71 7.91 -0.22 9.06
N ARG A 72 8.91 -0.47 9.92
CA ARG A 72 10.05 -1.33 9.57
C ARG A 72 9.76 -2.76 10.02
N LEU A 73 9.65 -3.67 9.06
CA LEU A 73 9.46 -5.10 9.32
C LEU A 73 10.01 -5.95 8.17
N HIS A 74 10.19 -7.23 8.42
CA HIS A 74 10.49 -8.20 7.37
C HIS A 74 9.21 -8.55 6.62
N LEU A 75 9.23 -8.41 5.29
CA LEU A 75 8.11 -8.75 4.42
C LEU A 75 8.46 -9.93 3.51
N ASP A 76 7.46 -10.79 3.31
CA ASP A 76 7.39 -11.64 2.13
C ASP A 76 6.96 -10.77 0.94
N LEU A 77 7.94 -10.17 0.29
CA LEU A 77 7.72 -9.19 -0.77
C LEU A 77 6.93 -9.76 -1.95
N ARG A 78 7.19 -11.03 -2.29
CA ARG A 78 6.49 -11.71 -3.40
C ARG A 78 5.01 -11.85 -3.09
N ARG A 79 4.69 -12.31 -1.88
CA ARG A 79 3.30 -12.40 -1.43
C ARG A 79 2.63 -11.03 -1.36
N VAL A 80 3.30 -10.03 -0.78
CA VAL A 80 2.75 -8.67 -0.64
C VAL A 80 2.45 -8.03 -2.00
N ILE A 81 3.33 -8.18 -3.00
CA ILE A 81 3.03 -7.63 -4.33
C ILE A 81 1.90 -8.42 -4.98
N LYS A 82 1.97 -9.75 -4.97
CA LYS A 82 0.97 -10.62 -5.61
C LYS A 82 -0.44 -10.43 -5.03
N ASP A 83 -0.58 -10.41 -3.72
CA ASP A 83 -1.88 -10.37 -3.02
C ASP A 83 -2.66 -9.08 -3.34
N CYS A 84 -1.99 -7.95 -3.63
CA CYS A 84 -2.68 -6.70 -3.94
C CYS A 84 -2.95 -6.47 -5.43
N LEU A 85 -2.35 -7.23 -6.38
CA LEU A 85 -2.44 -6.91 -7.81
C LEU A 85 -3.88 -6.84 -8.34
N ALA A 86 -4.78 -7.68 -7.84
CA ALA A 86 -6.17 -7.72 -8.30
C ALA A 86 -6.95 -6.43 -7.97
N THR A 87 -6.65 -5.81 -6.84
CA THR A 87 -7.44 -4.70 -6.26
C THR A 87 -6.65 -3.38 -6.15
N TYR A 88 -5.37 -3.39 -6.51
CA TYR A 88 -4.49 -2.22 -6.46
C TYR A 88 -4.98 -1.06 -7.34
N TYR A 89 -5.21 0.09 -6.73
CA TYR A 89 -5.54 1.31 -7.43
C TYR A 89 -4.29 1.88 -8.09
N ILE A 90 -4.29 1.89 -9.42
CA ILE A 90 -3.13 2.15 -10.26
C ILE A 90 -2.48 3.52 -10.07
N SER A 91 -3.23 4.50 -9.56
CA SER A 91 -2.70 5.84 -9.29
C SER A 91 -1.86 5.93 -8.01
N VAL A 92 -1.90 4.92 -7.13
CA VAL A 92 -1.24 4.95 -5.81
C VAL A 92 0.22 4.54 -5.90
N GLN A 93 1.11 5.48 -6.23
CA GLN A 93 2.54 5.23 -6.32
C GLN A 93 3.22 4.92 -4.97
N GLU A 94 2.62 5.31 -3.85
CA GLU A 94 3.26 5.25 -2.53
C GLU A 94 3.50 3.82 -2.03
N LEU A 95 2.69 2.84 -2.46
CA LEU A 95 2.91 1.43 -2.11
C LEU A 95 4.21 0.89 -2.75
N PRO A 96 4.41 0.97 -4.09
CA PRO A 96 5.70 0.67 -4.70
C PRO A 96 6.87 1.39 -4.04
N GLN A 97 6.74 2.70 -3.78
CA GLN A 97 7.80 3.51 -3.16
C GLN A 97 8.14 3.05 -1.73
N TYR A 98 7.13 2.71 -0.93
CA TYR A 98 7.33 2.15 0.41
C TYR A 98 8.07 0.81 0.36
N LEU A 99 7.71 -0.08 -0.57
CA LEU A 99 8.38 -1.37 -0.73
C LEU A 99 9.84 -1.20 -1.15
N VAL A 100 10.15 -0.25 -2.04
CA VAL A 100 11.53 0.09 -2.40
C VAL A 100 12.30 0.64 -1.21
N LEU A 101 11.69 1.56 -0.45
CA LEU A 101 12.32 2.13 0.74
C LEU A 101 12.66 1.06 1.79
N LEU A 102 11.78 0.06 1.96
CA LEU A 102 11.94 -1.00 2.96
C LEU A 102 12.88 -2.12 2.52
N CYS A 103 12.75 -2.58 1.27
CA CYS A 103 13.38 -3.81 0.78
C CYS A 103 14.53 -3.56 -0.20
N GLY A 104 14.72 -2.32 -0.66
CA GLY A 104 15.67 -1.96 -1.72
C GLY A 104 15.11 -2.20 -3.12
N ILE A 105 15.51 -1.34 -4.08
CA ILE A 105 15.00 -1.38 -5.46
C ILE A 105 15.31 -2.70 -6.16
N GLU A 106 16.52 -3.24 -6.01
CA GLU A 106 16.95 -4.48 -6.67
C GLU A 106 16.04 -5.66 -6.32
N ARG A 107 15.72 -5.81 -5.02
CA ARG A 107 14.85 -6.89 -4.54
C ARG A 107 13.42 -6.73 -5.02
N VAL A 108 12.91 -5.49 -5.07
CA VAL A 108 11.56 -5.20 -5.59
C VAL A 108 11.47 -5.51 -7.08
N VAL A 109 12.44 -5.04 -7.87
CA VAL A 109 12.51 -5.28 -9.32
C VAL A 109 12.60 -6.77 -9.62
N MET A 110 13.45 -7.51 -8.90
CA MET A 110 13.57 -8.97 -9.04
C MET A 110 12.22 -9.66 -8.84
N VAL A 111 11.52 -9.37 -7.74
CA VAL A 111 10.20 -9.97 -7.45
C VAL A 111 9.13 -9.58 -8.47
N VAL A 112 9.12 -8.32 -8.94
CA VAL A 112 8.19 -7.87 -9.99
C VAL A 112 8.42 -8.63 -11.29
N ASN A 113 9.67 -8.87 -11.67
CA ASN A 113 10.00 -9.68 -12.85
C ASN A 113 9.61 -11.15 -12.66
N GLU A 114 9.89 -11.75 -11.50
CA GLU A 114 9.44 -13.11 -11.18
C GLU A 114 7.92 -13.26 -11.30
N LEU A 115 7.15 -12.27 -10.82
CA LEU A 115 5.68 -12.29 -10.92
C LEU A 115 5.20 -12.12 -12.36
N ALA A 116 5.93 -11.38 -13.21
CA ALA A 116 5.57 -11.20 -14.62
C ALA A 116 5.62 -12.51 -15.42
N GLU A 117 6.43 -13.48 -14.98
CA GLU A 117 6.53 -14.81 -15.59
C GLU A 117 5.48 -15.82 -15.05
N THR A 118 4.61 -15.39 -14.14
CA THR A 118 3.52 -16.22 -13.60
C THR A 118 2.21 -16.00 -14.35
N GLU A 119 1.25 -16.91 -14.14
CA GLU A 119 -0.11 -16.70 -14.64
C GLU A 119 -0.78 -15.55 -13.88
N LEU A 120 -1.18 -14.53 -14.63
CA LEU A 120 -1.84 -13.32 -14.16
C LEU A 120 -3.10 -13.09 -14.98
N THR A 121 -4.17 -12.72 -14.28
CA THR A 121 -5.35 -12.15 -14.92
C THR A 121 -4.99 -10.86 -15.65
N GLU A 122 -5.83 -10.42 -16.60
CA GLU A 122 -5.65 -9.15 -17.30
C GLU A 122 -5.52 -7.97 -16.32
N ARG A 123 -6.39 -7.95 -15.29
CA ARG A 123 -6.37 -6.92 -14.24
C ARG A 123 -5.05 -6.90 -13.48
N GLU A 124 -4.56 -8.05 -13.02
CA GLU A 124 -3.29 -8.14 -12.29
C GLU A 124 -2.12 -7.74 -13.18
N ARG A 125 -2.14 -8.09 -14.47
CA ARG A 125 -1.11 -7.71 -15.44
C ARG A 125 -1.04 -6.19 -15.62
N ILE A 126 -2.20 -5.53 -15.72
CA ILE A 126 -2.28 -4.07 -15.75
C ILE A 126 -1.66 -3.47 -14.49
N SER A 127 -2.07 -3.96 -13.30
CA SER A 127 -1.52 -3.49 -12.03
C SER A 127 -0.01 -3.70 -11.92
N LEU A 128 0.51 -4.85 -12.39
CA LEU A 128 1.94 -5.16 -12.36
C LEU A 128 2.72 -4.26 -13.34
N ASN A 129 2.19 -3.98 -14.52
CA ASN A 129 2.80 -3.02 -15.47
C ASN A 129 2.85 -1.60 -14.90
N VAL A 130 1.82 -1.20 -14.16
CA VAL A 130 1.82 0.09 -13.45
C VAL A 130 2.86 0.09 -12.32
N PHE A 131 3.02 -1.02 -11.60
CA PHE A 131 4.12 -1.18 -10.64
C PHE A 131 5.48 -0.99 -11.32
N LYS A 132 5.71 -1.62 -12.48
CA LYS A 132 6.94 -1.45 -13.28
C LYS A 132 7.17 0.02 -13.65
N PHE A 133 6.13 0.70 -14.13
CA PHE A 133 6.18 2.14 -14.43
C PHE A 133 6.60 2.97 -13.21
N TRP A 134 6.00 2.76 -12.04
CA TRP A 134 6.38 3.47 -10.82
C TRP A 134 7.80 3.17 -10.33
N LEU A 135 8.36 2.03 -10.74
CA LEU A 135 9.73 1.63 -10.43
C LEU A 135 10.75 2.11 -11.47
N GLY A 136 10.31 2.77 -12.56
CA GLY A 136 11.19 3.18 -13.65
C GLY A 136 11.76 2.00 -14.44
N MET A 137 11.01 0.89 -14.51
CA MET A 137 11.34 -0.27 -15.32
C MET A 137 10.76 -0.06 -16.72
N ASP A 138 11.58 0.42 -17.65
CA ASP A 138 11.24 0.56 -19.07
C ASP A 138 11.44 -0.74 -19.85
#